data_AF-A0A9D9UM87-F1
#
_entry.id   AF-A0A9D9UM87-F1
#
_cell.length_a   1.000
_cell.length_b   1.000
_cell.length_c   1.000
_cell.angle_alpha   90.00
_cell.angle_beta   90.00
_cell.angle_gamma   90.00
#
_symmetry.space_group_name_H-M   'P 1'
#
loop_
_entity.id
_entity.type
_entity.pdbx_description
1 polymer ?
#
loop_
_entity_poly.entity_id
_entity_poly.type
_entity_poly.pdbx_seq_one_letter_code
_entity_poly.pdbx_strand_id
1 'polypeptide(L)'
;MNQEKEDFYQLKDLIEPIKFYYKLLDYIDFEYYNRTGVPFTRTEVLTTIQLAEIYAAKTKSKISHPSIVEAIKTVEIYKERFESKADRKEFPNEICIGNEFLFFLLTSANDLSFQVYQIYLEVDIKDLDNQEKIEQLVREKQALKYSYVHSKYFFNKAQMFLENRINDFKELSSLEKTAYNAELKEIIKSYLKGIKVNVKGKDLLNPLLQKDYNEFLESLKNLLYIPSYFDITKDDKERIFHIYLLGILEGRMIFYNSKSNKESGAGRYDIALIPIDKNNTGVIIEIKKINNSKIEESLDEALNQIKDKSYFIEMKNEGITECVIIAVVFEGMIGKTKHEIISI
;
A
#
# COMPACT_ATOMS: atom_id res chain seq x y z
N MET A 1 28.83 -13.08 -11.99
CA MET A 1 27.88 -12.09 -11.42
C MET A 1 27.96 -12.21 -9.92
N ASN A 2 28.56 -11.23 -9.24
CA ASN A 2 28.46 -11.14 -7.79
C ASN A 2 27.01 -10.77 -7.47
N GLN A 3 26.30 -11.64 -6.75
CA GLN A 3 25.07 -11.24 -6.08
C GLN A 3 25.48 -10.21 -5.03
N GLU A 4 25.15 -8.94 -5.25
CA GLU A 4 25.22 -7.95 -4.17
C GLU A 4 24.35 -8.47 -3.04
N LYS A 5 24.97 -8.65 -1.87
CA LYS A 5 24.27 -9.07 -0.67
C LYS A 5 23.35 -7.90 -0.31
N GLU A 6 22.05 -8.10 -0.43
CA GLU A 6 21.07 -7.08 -0.08
C GLU A 6 21.19 -6.79 1.43
N ASP A 7 21.62 -5.57 1.78
CA ASP A 7 21.77 -5.16 3.17
C ASP A 7 20.39 -4.76 3.73
N PHE A 8 20.05 -5.27 4.91
CA PHE A 8 18.77 -5.06 5.55
C PHE A 8 18.92 -4.39 6.91
N TYR A 9 18.09 -3.39 7.17
CA TYR A 9 18.16 -2.55 8.37
C TYR A 9 16.85 -2.58 9.16
N GLN A 10 16.96 -2.60 10.48
CA GLN A 10 15.82 -2.46 11.41
C GLN A 10 15.65 -0.99 11.81
N LEU A 11 14.50 -0.67 12.41
CA LEU A 11 14.17 0.69 12.86
C LEU A 11 15.28 1.32 13.72
N LYS A 12 15.86 0.55 14.64
CA LYS A 12 16.96 0.99 15.51
C LYS A 12 18.21 1.41 14.73
N ASP A 13 18.46 0.77 13.59
CA ASP A 13 19.65 0.99 12.77
C ASP A 13 19.55 2.31 11.98
N LEU A 14 18.33 2.84 11.81
CA LEU A 14 18.07 4.10 11.10
C LEU A 14 18.23 5.34 12.00
N ILE A 15 18.15 5.19 13.33
CA ILE A 15 18.09 6.32 14.28
C ILE A 15 19.36 7.18 14.24
N GLU A 16 20.53 6.55 14.36
CA GLU A 16 21.81 7.27 14.36
C GLU A 16 22.14 7.92 13.00
N PRO A 17 21.92 7.25 11.86
CA PRO A 17 22.00 7.90 10.55
C PRO A 17 21.10 9.13 10.41
N ILE A 18 19.83 9.07 10.84
CA ILE A 18 18.92 10.23 10.80
C ILE A 18 19.49 11.38 11.62
N LYS A 19 19.97 11.10 12.84
CA LYS A 19 20.60 12.11 13.72
C LYS A 19 21.85 12.72 13.07
N PHE A 20 22.65 11.92 12.38
CA PHE A 20 23.84 12.37 11.67
C PHE A 20 23.49 13.35 10.55
N TYR A 21 22.62 12.96 9.62
CA TYR A 21 22.23 13.83 8.50
C TYR A 21 21.47 15.07 8.96
N TYR A 22 20.63 14.94 9.99
CA TYR A 22 19.96 16.10 10.58
C TYR A 22 20.95 17.13 11.13
N LYS A 23 21.95 16.68 11.90
CA LYS A 23 23.03 17.56 12.39
C LYS A 23 23.80 18.16 11.23
N LEU A 24 24.19 17.36 10.23
CA LEU A 24 24.93 17.83 9.06
C LEU A 24 24.23 19.00 8.37
N LEU A 25 22.91 18.93 8.20
CA LEU A 25 22.11 20.00 7.61
C LEU A 25 22.09 21.29 8.46
N ASP A 26 22.03 21.17 9.79
CA ASP A 26 22.09 22.34 10.68
C ASP A 26 23.44 23.08 10.62
N TYR A 27 24.54 22.41 10.28
CA TYR A 27 25.87 23.04 10.17
C TYR A 27 26.13 23.73 8.85
N ILE A 28 25.55 23.22 7.76
CA ILE A 28 25.90 23.65 6.40
C ILE A 28 25.30 25.02 6.08
N ASP A 29 24.01 25.22 6.37
CA ASP A 29 23.32 26.52 6.22
C ASP A 29 21.90 26.39 6.81
N PHE A 30 21.61 27.18 7.84
CA PHE A 30 20.32 27.20 8.52
C PHE A 30 19.14 27.52 7.57
N GLU A 31 19.40 28.30 6.52
CA GLU A 31 18.42 28.62 5.47
C GLU A 31 18.39 27.62 4.32
N TYR A 32 19.43 26.81 4.12
CA TYR A 32 19.49 25.81 3.03
C TYR A 32 18.39 24.76 3.16
N TYR A 33 18.12 24.30 4.40
CA TYR A 33 16.99 23.42 4.71
C TYR A 33 15.64 23.96 4.18
N ASN A 34 15.46 25.30 4.24
CA ASN A 34 14.24 25.96 3.79
C ASN A 34 14.27 26.33 2.30
N ARG A 35 15.46 26.51 1.70
CA ARG A 35 15.64 26.92 0.30
C ARG A 35 15.57 25.76 -0.70
N THR A 36 15.94 24.53 -0.30
CA THR A 36 15.98 23.37 -1.22
C THR A 36 14.76 22.44 -1.14
N GLY A 37 13.69 22.83 -0.46
CA GLY A 37 12.42 22.08 -0.52
C GLY A 37 12.48 20.66 0.04
N VAL A 38 13.19 20.45 1.16
CA VAL A 38 13.11 19.18 1.90
C VAL A 38 11.65 18.97 2.31
N PRO A 39 11.03 17.80 2.04
CA PRO A 39 9.60 17.59 2.28
C PRO A 39 9.24 17.40 3.77
N PHE A 40 10.20 17.62 4.67
CA PHE A 40 10.05 17.47 6.10
C PHE A 40 10.49 18.75 6.81
N THR A 41 9.84 19.07 7.91
CA THR A 41 10.21 20.13 8.86
C THR A 41 11.15 19.59 9.93
N ARG A 42 11.89 20.47 10.62
CA ARG A 42 12.70 20.08 11.79
C ARG A 42 11.90 19.30 12.84
N THR A 43 10.67 19.73 13.11
CA THR A 43 9.76 19.04 14.01
C THR A 43 9.44 17.62 13.54
N GLU A 44 9.27 17.40 12.24
CA GLU A 44 9.04 16.06 11.69
C GLU A 44 10.26 15.15 11.87
N VAL A 45 11.48 15.66 11.68
CA VAL A 45 12.70 14.87 11.93
C VAL A 45 12.77 14.44 13.39
N LEU A 46 12.60 15.39 14.32
CA LEU A 46 12.70 15.13 15.76
C LEU A 46 11.60 14.19 16.27
N THR A 47 10.36 14.36 15.80
CA THR A 47 9.26 13.46 16.16
C THR A 47 9.44 12.07 15.56
N THR A 48 9.97 11.93 14.35
CA THR A 48 10.32 10.62 13.78
C THR A 48 11.41 9.93 14.58
N ILE A 49 12.46 10.64 15.02
CA ILE A 49 13.49 10.07 15.91
C ILE A 49 12.84 9.59 17.22
N GLN A 50 12.01 10.42 17.85
CA GLN A 50 11.36 10.08 19.11
C GLN A 50 10.46 8.84 18.97
N LEU A 51 9.64 8.76 17.92
CA LEU A 51 8.82 7.58 17.63
C LEU A 51 9.67 6.34 17.36
N ALA A 52 10.73 6.49 16.57
CA ALA A 52 11.65 5.39 16.28
C ALA A 52 12.29 4.84 17.55
N GLU A 53 12.68 5.70 18.49
CA GLU A 53 13.23 5.30 19.79
C GLU A 53 12.19 4.53 20.65
N ILE A 54 10.93 4.95 20.65
CA ILE A 54 9.83 4.27 21.37
C ILE A 54 9.56 2.88 20.75
N TYR A 55 9.61 2.76 19.43
CA TYR A 55 9.19 1.56 18.70
C TYR A 55 10.34 0.62 18.30
N ALA A 56 11.59 1.05 18.38
CA ALA A 56 12.78 0.29 17.96
C ALA A 56 12.86 -1.09 18.62
N ALA A 57 12.56 -1.18 19.92
CA ALA A 57 12.59 -2.45 20.66
C ALA A 57 11.37 -3.35 20.36
N LYS A 58 10.33 -2.81 19.72
CA LYS A 58 9.03 -3.45 19.51
C LYS A 58 8.88 -4.08 18.12
N THR A 59 9.84 -3.89 17.22
CA THR A 59 9.83 -4.48 15.88
C THR A 59 11.15 -5.18 15.55
N LYS A 60 11.03 -6.26 14.78
CA LYS A 60 12.16 -6.91 14.09
C LYS A 60 12.06 -6.79 12.56
N SER A 61 11.03 -6.08 12.06
CA SER A 61 10.85 -5.78 10.65
C SER A 61 12.10 -5.11 10.10
N LYS A 62 12.40 -5.45 8.85
CA LYS A 62 13.58 -4.98 8.15
C LYS A 62 13.18 -4.27 6.86
N ILE A 63 14.00 -3.32 6.45
CA ILE A 63 13.87 -2.62 5.17
C ILE A 63 15.20 -2.66 4.43
N SER A 64 15.14 -2.64 3.10
CA SER A 64 16.29 -2.45 2.23
C SER A 64 15.93 -1.46 1.14
N HIS A 65 16.82 -0.50 0.89
CA HIS A 65 16.71 0.44 -0.22
C HIS A 65 18.13 0.94 -0.55
N PRO A 66 18.51 1.07 -1.84
CA PRO A 66 19.86 1.49 -2.22
C PRO A 66 20.30 2.80 -1.53
N SER A 67 19.43 3.81 -1.49
CA SER A 67 19.73 5.08 -0.81
C SER A 67 19.86 4.96 0.71
N ILE A 68 19.22 3.98 1.36
CA ILE A 68 19.42 3.73 2.81
C ILE A 68 20.79 3.08 3.04
N VAL A 69 21.13 2.10 2.22
CA VAL A 69 22.43 1.39 2.28
C VAL A 69 23.56 2.40 2.13
N GLU A 70 23.48 3.24 1.10
CA GLU A 70 24.49 4.25 0.82
C GLU A 70 24.54 5.34 1.89
N ALA A 71 23.38 5.75 2.41
CA ALA A 71 23.30 6.69 3.52
C ALA A 71 24.04 6.19 4.76
N ILE A 72 23.85 4.91 5.12
CA ILE A 72 24.47 4.30 6.29
C ILE A 72 25.98 4.13 6.09
N LYS A 73 26.41 3.64 4.92
CA LYS A 73 27.84 3.54 4.57
C LYS A 73 28.53 4.91 4.63
N THR A 74 27.88 5.94 4.12
CA THR A 74 28.38 7.32 4.17
C THR A 74 28.54 7.79 5.62
N VAL A 75 27.59 7.49 6.51
CA VAL A 75 27.72 7.82 7.94
C VAL A 75 28.96 7.16 8.52
N GLU A 76 29.21 5.87 8.24
CA GLU A 76 30.39 5.15 8.74
C GLU A 76 31.72 5.80 8.30
N ILE A 77 31.79 6.28 7.05
CA ILE A 77 32.99 6.92 6.50
C ILE A 77 33.24 8.31 7.10
N TYR A 78 32.17 9.09 7.30
CA TYR A 78 32.28 10.52 7.62
C TYR A 78 32.04 10.88 9.09
N LYS A 79 31.57 9.94 9.93
CA LYS A 79 31.25 10.21 11.34
C LYS A 79 32.44 10.78 12.12
N GLU A 80 33.64 10.21 11.96
CA GLU A 80 34.84 10.68 12.65
C GLU A 80 35.30 12.06 12.15
N ARG A 81 35.21 12.31 10.84
CA ARG A 81 35.56 13.61 10.23
C ARG A 81 34.62 14.73 10.65
N PHE A 82 33.35 14.41 10.88
CA PHE A 82 32.35 15.38 11.32
C PHE A 82 32.59 15.90 12.75
N GLU A 83 33.20 15.10 13.62
CA GLU A 83 33.51 15.49 15.00
C GLU A 83 34.71 16.45 15.06
N SER A 84 35.66 16.35 14.11
CA SER A 84 36.77 17.28 13.89
C SER A 84 36.29 18.68 13.46
N LYS A 85 36.84 19.76 14.02
CA LYS A 85 36.49 21.16 13.65
C LYS A 85 37.15 21.64 12.36
N ALA A 86 38.29 21.06 11.96
CA ALA A 86 39.10 21.51 10.84
C ALA A 86 38.53 21.07 9.47
N ASP A 87 37.93 19.88 9.42
CA ASP A 87 37.49 19.26 8.16
C ASP A 87 36.09 19.76 7.70
N ARG A 88 35.39 20.54 8.52
CA ARG A 88 34.00 20.98 8.29
C ARG A 88 33.82 21.95 7.13
N LYS A 89 34.90 22.51 6.55
CA LYS A 89 34.86 23.48 5.44
C LYS A 89 34.90 22.84 4.04
N GLU A 90 35.16 21.53 3.94
CA GLU A 90 35.36 20.83 2.65
C GLU A 90 34.13 20.07 2.13
N PHE A 91 32.98 20.18 2.80
CA PHE A 91 31.78 19.42 2.47
C PHE A 91 30.83 19.92 1.35
N PRO A 92 31.11 20.87 0.41
CA PRO A 92 30.09 21.38 -0.52
C PRO A 92 29.42 20.38 -1.49
N ASN A 93 30.13 19.36 -1.96
CA ASN A 93 29.63 18.46 -3.02
C ASN A 93 28.97 17.19 -2.46
N GLU A 94 29.23 16.80 -1.20
CA GLU A 94 28.49 15.72 -0.52
C GLU A 94 27.11 16.17 0.03
N ILE A 95 26.74 17.44 -0.11
CA ILE A 95 25.53 18.08 0.48
C ILE A 95 24.23 17.66 -0.19
N CYS A 96 24.21 17.56 -1.53
CA CYS A 96 23.00 17.18 -2.27
C CYS A 96 22.55 15.75 -1.92
N ILE A 97 23.51 14.89 -1.57
CA ILE A 97 23.30 13.51 -1.19
C ILE A 97 22.64 13.41 0.20
N GLY A 98 22.97 14.32 1.12
CA GLY A 98 22.42 14.34 2.48
C GLY A 98 20.91 14.55 2.56
N ASN A 99 20.33 15.35 1.66
CA ASN A 99 18.87 15.58 1.62
C ASN A 99 18.10 14.34 1.16
N GLU A 100 18.56 13.70 0.08
CA GLU A 100 17.96 12.47 -0.44
C GLU A 100 18.07 11.33 0.59
N PHE A 101 19.25 11.16 1.19
CA PHE A 101 19.48 10.15 2.22
C PHE A 101 18.61 10.37 3.46
N LEU A 102 18.53 11.61 3.95
CA LEU A 102 17.64 11.93 5.06
C LEU A 102 16.18 11.64 4.70
N PHE A 103 15.75 11.95 3.47
CA PHE A 103 14.39 11.63 3.02
C PHE A 103 14.08 10.13 3.13
N PHE A 104 14.93 9.27 2.54
CA PHE A 104 14.71 7.82 2.55
C PHE A 104 14.82 7.22 3.96
N LEU A 105 15.73 7.72 4.79
CA LEU A 105 15.84 7.30 6.18
C LEU A 105 14.56 7.66 6.97
N LEU A 106 14.04 8.88 6.80
CA LEU A 106 12.84 9.34 7.51
C LEU A 106 11.57 8.60 7.07
N THR A 107 11.33 8.45 5.77
CA THR A 107 10.15 7.71 5.27
C THR A 107 10.18 6.26 5.76
N SER A 108 11.34 5.61 5.68
CA SER A 108 11.54 4.24 6.16
C SER A 108 11.34 4.09 7.66
N ALA A 109 11.86 5.02 8.46
CA ALA A 109 11.66 5.01 9.91
C ALA A 109 10.18 5.21 10.28
N ASN A 110 9.48 6.13 9.61
CA ASN A 110 8.04 6.30 9.81
C ASN A 110 7.26 5.05 9.39
N ASP A 111 7.65 4.38 8.30
CA ASP A 111 6.98 3.16 7.82
C ASP A 111 7.12 2.00 8.80
N LEU A 112 8.33 1.76 9.29
CA LEU A 112 8.57 0.74 10.30
C LEU A 112 7.87 1.08 11.63
N SER A 113 7.87 2.35 12.03
CA SER A 113 7.11 2.83 13.19
C SER A 113 5.60 2.62 13.01
N PHE A 114 5.08 2.87 11.81
CA PHE A 114 3.67 2.72 11.49
C PHE A 114 3.23 1.25 11.53
N GLN A 115 4.07 0.32 11.05
CA GLN A 115 3.80 -1.12 11.18
C GLN A 115 3.62 -1.53 12.65
N VAL A 116 4.47 -1.01 13.54
CA VAL A 116 4.36 -1.27 14.99
C VAL A 116 3.03 -0.75 15.53
N TYR A 117 2.69 0.49 15.18
CA TYR A 117 1.43 1.11 15.57
C TYR A 117 0.21 0.28 15.14
N GLN A 118 0.17 -0.19 13.90
CA GLN A 118 -0.92 -1.04 13.40
C GLN A 118 -1.08 -2.31 14.24
N ILE A 119 0.02 -2.99 14.57
CA ILE A 119 0.00 -4.23 15.36
C ILE A 119 -0.58 -3.96 16.75
N TYR A 120 -0.13 -2.92 17.44
CA TYR A 120 -0.65 -2.58 18.77
C TYR A 120 -2.14 -2.28 18.73
N LEU A 121 -2.57 -1.48 17.75
CA LEU A 121 -3.97 -1.14 17.61
C LEU A 121 -4.85 -2.37 17.37
N GLU A 122 -4.45 -3.26 16.45
CA GLU A 122 -5.20 -4.50 16.20
C GLU A 122 -5.24 -5.41 17.43
N VAL A 123 -4.17 -5.46 18.22
CA VAL A 123 -4.13 -6.21 19.48
C VAL A 123 -5.09 -5.61 20.51
N ASP A 124 -5.12 -4.29 20.64
CA ASP A 124 -5.96 -3.58 21.62
C ASP A 124 -7.45 -3.75 21.32
N ILE A 125 -7.82 -3.89 20.04
CA ILE A 125 -9.22 -4.03 19.64
C ILE A 125 -9.64 -5.49 19.41
N LYS A 126 -8.74 -6.47 19.48
CA LYS A 126 -8.99 -7.84 18.98
C LYS A 126 -10.26 -8.49 19.55
N ASP A 127 -10.47 -8.34 20.86
CA ASP A 127 -11.51 -9.02 21.64
C ASP A 127 -12.84 -8.25 21.69
N LEU A 128 -12.87 -7.04 21.13
CA LEU A 128 -14.04 -6.17 21.09
C LEU A 128 -15.03 -6.60 20.00
N ASP A 129 -16.32 -6.27 20.19
CA ASP A 129 -17.30 -6.38 19.11
C ASP A 129 -17.12 -5.29 18.03
N ASN A 130 -17.80 -5.40 16.89
CA ASN A 130 -17.60 -4.45 15.78
C ASN A 130 -17.96 -3.00 16.16
N GLN A 131 -18.96 -2.79 17.03
CA GLN A 131 -19.38 -1.45 17.45
C GLN A 131 -18.35 -0.86 18.43
N GLU A 132 -17.90 -1.64 19.39
CA GLU A 132 -16.83 -1.26 20.32
C GLU A 132 -15.51 -0.96 19.58
N LYS A 133 -15.17 -1.77 18.56
CA LYS A 133 -14.03 -1.53 17.66
C LYS A 133 -14.13 -0.17 16.98
N ILE A 134 -15.28 0.15 16.39
CA ILE A 134 -15.51 1.44 15.74
C ILE A 134 -15.30 2.59 16.73
N GLU A 135 -15.89 2.49 17.93
CA GLU A 135 -15.77 3.53 18.95
C GLU A 135 -14.33 3.74 19.41
N GLN A 136 -13.58 2.65 19.62
CA GLN A 136 -12.17 2.73 20.01
C GLN A 136 -11.32 3.36 18.91
N LEU A 137 -11.51 2.96 17.64
CA LEU A 137 -10.79 3.53 16.50
C LEU A 137 -11.13 5.01 16.28
N VAL A 138 -12.38 5.43 16.51
CA VAL A 138 -12.77 6.85 16.45
C VAL A 138 -12.10 7.65 17.55
N ARG A 139 -12.02 7.13 18.78
CA ARG A 139 -11.28 7.77 19.89
C ARG A 139 -9.81 7.94 19.54
N GLU A 140 -9.18 6.88 19.02
CA GLU A 140 -7.78 6.91 18.61
C GLU A 140 -7.53 7.91 17.47
N LYS A 141 -8.41 7.95 16.47
CA LYS A 141 -8.37 8.93 15.36
C LYS A 141 -8.44 10.36 15.88
N GLN A 142 -9.27 10.63 16.88
CA GLN A 142 -9.37 11.94 17.52
C GLN A 142 -8.12 12.26 18.35
N ALA A 143 -7.58 11.30 19.10
CA ALA A 143 -6.39 11.49 19.93
C ALA A 143 -5.16 11.85 19.08
N LEU A 144 -4.96 11.17 17.93
CA LEU A 144 -3.88 11.49 17.00
C LEU A 144 -3.92 12.93 16.49
N LYS A 145 -5.11 13.50 16.28
CA LYS A 145 -5.28 14.87 15.77
C LYS A 145 -4.68 15.93 16.71
N TYR A 146 -4.63 15.64 18.00
CA TYR A 146 -4.10 16.54 19.03
C TYR A 146 -2.72 16.11 19.54
N SER A 147 -2.12 15.07 18.94
CA SER A 147 -0.80 14.59 19.34
C SER A 147 0.31 15.39 18.67
N TYR A 148 1.25 15.89 19.48
CA TYR A 148 2.48 16.56 19.01
C TYR A 148 3.65 15.58 18.81
N VAL A 149 3.43 14.28 19.00
CA VAL A 149 4.49 13.26 19.04
C VAL A 149 4.75 12.66 17.65
N HIS A 150 3.92 12.96 16.65
CA HIS A 150 3.99 12.32 15.34
C HIS A 150 4.36 13.29 14.22
N SER A 151 5.16 12.79 13.26
CA SER A 151 5.41 13.48 12.00
C SER A 151 4.12 13.60 11.18
N LYS A 152 4.02 14.58 10.28
CA LYS A 152 2.84 14.71 9.40
C LYS A 152 2.67 13.49 8.50
N TYR A 153 3.78 12.93 8.04
CA TYR A 153 3.80 11.70 7.25
C TYR A 153 3.16 10.53 8.02
N PHE A 154 3.60 10.28 9.26
CA PHE A 154 3.02 9.23 10.11
C PHE A 154 1.55 9.51 10.40
N PHE A 155 1.22 10.76 10.78
CA PHE A 155 -0.14 11.17 11.10
C PHE A 155 -1.10 10.88 9.93
N ASN A 156 -0.72 11.25 8.71
CA ASN A 156 -1.55 11.01 7.53
C ASN A 156 -1.76 9.51 7.28
N LYS A 157 -0.70 8.68 7.38
CA LYS A 157 -0.83 7.22 7.25
C LYS A 157 -1.75 6.63 8.31
N ALA A 158 -1.58 7.04 9.57
CA ALA A 158 -2.40 6.56 10.68
C ALA A 158 -3.87 6.99 10.55
N GLN A 159 -4.16 8.24 10.18
CA GLN A 159 -5.53 8.70 9.93
C GLN A 159 -6.22 7.89 8.84
N MET A 160 -5.53 7.66 7.72
CA MET A 160 -6.06 6.92 6.58
C MET A 160 -6.34 5.46 6.95
N PHE A 161 -5.41 4.81 7.65
CA PHE A 161 -5.59 3.46 8.15
C PHE A 161 -6.77 3.33 9.12
N LEU A 162 -6.88 4.24 10.10
CA LEU A 162 -7.99 4.25 11.04
C LEU A 162 -9.34 4.43 10.34
N GLU A 163 -9.40 5.32 9.35
CA GLU A 163 -10.61 5.56 8.58
C GLU A 163 -11.04 4.34 7.77
N ASN A 164 -10.09 3.69 7.09
CA ASN A 164 -10.34 2.44 6.38
C ASN A 164 -10.84 1.37 7.35
N ARG A 165 -10.18 1.20 8.49
CA ARG A 165 -10.54 0.18 9.48
C ARG A 165 -11.91 0.41 10.12
N ILE A 166 -12.27 1.67 10.40
CA ILE A 166 -13.62 2.03 10.85
C ILE A 166 -14.66 1.65 9.80
N ASN A 167 -14.36 1.91 8.52
CA ASN A 167 -15.26 1.58 7.42
C ASN A 167 -15.40 0.07 7.22
N ASP A 168 -14.35 -0.71 7.45
CA ASP A 168 -14.39 -2.17 7.42
C ASP A 168 -15.33 -2.71 8.51
N PHE A 169 -15.21 -2.24 9.74
CA PHE A 169 -16.08 -2.70 10.84
C PHE A 169 -17.54 -2.26 10.67
N LYS A 170 -17.79 -1.08 10.08
CA LYS A 170 -19.15 -0.68 9.67
C LYS A 170 -19.74 -1.64 8.64
N GLU A 171 -18.92 -2.05 7.66
CA GLU A 171 -19.31 -3.02 6.64
C GLU A 171 -19.58 -4.40 7.26
N LEU A 172 -18.71 -4.85 8.17
CA LEU A 172 -18.93 -6.11 8.90
C LEU A 172 -20.27 -6.10 9.65
N SER A 173 -20.64 -4.99 10.29
CA SER A 173 -21.92 -4.83 10.98
C SER A 173 -23.13 -4.75 10.03
N SER A 174 -22.96 -4.23 8.81
CA SER A 174 -24.05 -4.19 7.81
C SER A 174 -24.31 -5.58 7.23
N LEU A 175 -23.25 -6.35 6.95
CA LEU A 175 -23.32 -7.69 6.36
C LEU A 175 -24.16 -8.66 7.19
N GLU A 176 -24.14 -8.55 8.52
CA GLU A 176 -24.97 -9.37 9.40
C GLU A 176 -26.47 -9.19 9.11
N LYS A 177 -26.88 -7.99 8.68
CA LYS A 177 -28.28 -7.63 8.40
C LYS A 177 -28.72 -7.90 6.96
N THR A 178 -27.77 -8.23 6.07
CA THR A 178 -28.05 -8.45 4.63
C THR A 178 -28.54 -9.87 4.33
N ALA A 179 -29.30 -10.03 3.24
CA ALA A 179 -29.78 -11.33 2.76
C ALA A 179 -28.74 -12.13 1.94
N TYR A 180 -27.45 -11.78 1.99
CA TYR A 180 -26.43 -12.48 1.21
C TYR A 180 -26.27 -13.94 1.64
N ASN A 181 -25.87 -14.78 0.68
CA ASN A 181 -25.54 -16.17 0.97
C ASN A 181 -24.33 -16.27 1.93
N ALA A 182 -24.22 -17.40 2.63
CA ALA A 182 -23.21 -17.60 3.65
C ALA A 182 -21.78 -17.57 3.10
N GLU A 183 -21.55 -18.09 1.89
CA GLU A 183 -20.23 -18.14 1.25
C GLU A 183 -19.68 -16.73 0.97
N LEU A 184 -20.50 -15.84 0.41
CA LEU A 184 -20.15 -14.45 0.16
C LEU A 184 -19.83 -13.72 1.46
N LYS A 185 -20.66 -13.91 2.51
CA LYS A 185 -20.42 -13.31 3.83
C LYS A 185 -19.09 -13.72 4.42
N GLU A 186 -18.72 -15.00 4.33
CA GLU A 186 -17.46 -15.50 4.89
C GLU A 186 -16.24 -14.99 4.11
N ILE A 187 -16.31 -14.90 2.78
CA ILE A 187 -15.22 -14.33 1.97
C ILE A 187 -14.99 -12.86 2.33
N ILE A 188 -16.06 -12.07 2.35
CA ILE A 188 -15.96 -10.65 2.71
C ILE A 188 -15.46 -10.48 4.15
N LYS A 189 -16.03 -11.21 5.11
CA LYS A 189 -15.59 -11.15 6.51
C LYS A 189 -14.11 -11.45 6.65
N SER A 190 -13.61 -12.42 5.88
CA SER A 190 -12.24 -12.86 6.00
C SER A 190 -11.27 -11.85 5.40
N TYR A 191 -11.57 -11.32 4.21
CA TYR A 191 -10.80 -10.22 3.63
C TYR A 191 -10.77 -9.00 4.55
N LEU A 192 -11.93 -8.55 5.06
CA LEU A 192 -12.00 -7.43 6.00
C LEU A 192 -11.30 -7.72 7.34
N LYS A 193 -11.05 -8.98 7.69
CA LYS A 193 -10.25 -9.35 8.88
C LYS A 193 -8.76 -9.55 8.57
N GLY A 194 -8.34 -9.41 7.31
CA GLY A 194 -6.98 -9.76 6.86
C GLY A 194 -6.67 -11.25 6.97
N ILE A 195 -7.70 -12.10 6.98
CA ILE A 195 -7.58 -13.55 7.05
C ILE A 195 -7.65 -14.09 5.63
N LYS A 196 -6.56 -14.71 5.18
CA LYS A 196 -6.57 -15.45 3.91
C LYS A 196 -7.50 -16.65 4.03
N VAL A 197 -8.50 -16.72 3.16
CA VAL A 197 -9.39 -17.87 3.04
C VAL A 197 -9.20 -18.55 1.71
N ASN A 198 -9.11 -19.88 1.74
CA ASN A 198 -9.12 -20.68 0.53
C ASN A 198 -10.53 -20.68 -0.06
N VAL A 199 -10.72 -19.92 -1.12
CA VAL A 199 -12.00 -19.85 -1.84
C VAL A 199 -12.12 -21.05 -2.79
N LYS A 200 -13.28 -21.70 -2.86
CA LYS A 200 -13.55 -22.81 -3.82
C LYS A 200 -13.83 -22.27 -5.24
N GLY A 201 -13.59 -23.08 -6.30
CA GLY A 201 -13.68 -22.64 -7.71
C GLY A 201 -12.38 -22.79 -8.53
N LYS A 202 -12.40 -22.33 -9.79
CA LYS A 202 -11.32 -22.51 -10.78
C LYS A 202 -10.02 -21.79 -10.40
N ASP A 203 -8.91 -22.35 -10.85
CA ASP A 203 -7.57 -21.83 -10.66
C ASP A 203 -7.36 -20.51 -11.43
N LEU A 204 -6.98 -19.45 -10.71
CA LEU A 204 -6.62 -18.15 -11.30
C LEU A 204 -5.11 -18.02 -11.49
N LEU A 205 -4.32 -18.74 -10.71
CA LEU A 205 -2.89 -18.50 -10.61
C LEU A 205 -2.15 -19.12 -11.79
N ASN A 206 -2.40 -20.40 -12.08
CA ASN A 206 -1.66 -21.08 -13.15
C ASN A 206 -1.92 -20.47 -14.54
N PRO A 207 -3.15 -20.13 -14.95
CA PRO A 207 -3.38 -19.45 -16.23
C PRO A 207 -2.60 -18.14 -16.34
N LEU A 208 -2.57 -17.34 -15.28
CA LEU A 208 -1.82 -16.07 -15.28
C LEU A 208 -0.30 -16.31 -15.40
N LEU A 209 0.26 -17.25 -14.63
CA LEU A 209 1.68 -17.59 -14.70
C LEU A 209 2.09 -18.15 -16.07
N GLN A 210 1.19 -18.85 -16.75
CA GLN A 210 1.40 -19.37 -18.10
C GLN A 210 1.08 -18.35 -19.20
N LYS A 211 0.67 -17.12 -18.82
CA LYS A 211 0.19 -16.07 -19.72
C LYS A 211 -0.99 -16.51 -20.60
N ASP A 212 -1.78 -17.48 -20.13
CA ASP A 212 -3.08 -17.83 -20.71
C ASP A 212 -4.16 -16.90 -20.16
N TYR A 213 -4.18 -15.68 -20.70
CA TYR A 213 -5.11 -14.64 -20.26
C TYR A 213 -6.57 -15.01 -20.59
N ASN A 214 -6.82 -15.85 -21.58
CA ASN A 214 -8.18 -16.28 -21.90
C ASN A 214 -8.73 -17.20 -20.81
N GLU A 215 -7.98 -18.22 -20.39
CA GLU A 215 -8.41 -19.09 -19.27
C GLU A 215 -8.41 -18.33 -17.93
N PHE A 216 -7.48 -17.38 -17.73
CA PHE A 216 -7.51 -16.49 -16.57
C PHE A 216 -8.82 -15.70 -16.51
N LEU A 217 -9.21 -15.05 -17.62
CA LEU A 217 -10.43 -14.24 -17.68
C LEU A 217 -11.70 -15.08 -17.57
N GLU A 218 -11.73 -16.28 -18.14
CA GLU A 218 -12.85 -17.19 -17.95
C GLU A 218 -12.95 -17.69 -16.50
N SER A 219 -11.82 -18.01 -15.87
CA SER A 219 -11.78 -18.37 -14.45
C SER A 219 -12.22 -17.21 -13.55
N LEU A 220 -11.80 -15.98 -13.88
CA LEU A 220 -12.22 -14.75 -13.20
C LEU A 220 -13.73 -14.55 -13.36
N LYS A 221 -14.28 -14.60 -14.59
CA LYS A 221 -15.73 -14.49 -14.84
C LYS A 221 -16.54 -15.51 -14.04
N ASN A 222 -16.10 -16.77 -13.99
CA ASN A 222 -16.78 -17.82 -13.25
C ASN A 222 -16.84 -17.52 -11.74
N LEU A 223 -15.79 -16.93 -11.19
CA LEU A 223 -15.74 -16.50 -9.80
C LEU A 223 -16.57 -15.23 -9.55
N LEU A 224 -16.73 -14.38 -10.57
CA LEU A 224 -17.55 -13.17 -10.52
C LEU A 224 -19.05 -13.43 -10.74
N TYR A 225 -19.42 -14.61 -11.24
CA TYR A 225 -20.82 -14.99 -11.46
C TYR A 225 -21.49 -15.36 -10.14
N ILE A 226 -22.05 -14.35 -9.47
CA ILE A 226 -22.80 -14.53 -8.22
C ILE A 226 -24.29 -14.28 -8.51
N PRO A 227 -25.17 -15.29 -8.49
CA PRO A 227 -26.62 -15.07 -8.62
C PRO A 227 -27.16 -14.08 -7.57
N SER A 228 -26.62 -14.11 -6.35
CA SER A 228 -27.01 -13.19 -5.27
C SER A 228 -26.52 -11.75 -5.43
N TYR A 229 -25.67 -11.41 -6.43
CA TYR A 229 -25.31 -10.02 -6.76
C TYR A 229 -26.49 -9.24 -7.38
N PHE A 230 -27.43 -9.96 -8.00
CA PHE A 230 -28.58 -9.38 -8.67
C PHE A 230 -29.76 -9.10 -7.74
N ASP A 231 -29.92 -9.87 -6.66
CA ASP A 231 -30.95 -9.67 -5.61
C ASP A 231 -30.64 -8.55 -4.61
N ILE A 232 -29.44 -7.95 -4.69
CA ILE A 232 -29.03 -6.83 -3.83
C ILE A 232 -29.79 -5.56 -4.25
N THR A 233 -30.12 -4.64 -3.35
CA THR A 233 -30.72 -3.32 -3.71
C THR A 233 -29.62 -2.31 -4.13
N LYS A 234 -30.04 -1.15 -4.68
CA LYS A 234 -29.27 -0.36 -5.67
C LYS A 234 -27.99 0.34 -5.20
N ASP A 235 -27.81 0.68 -3.91
CA ASP A 235 -26.84 1.73 -3.57
C ASP A 235 -25.45 1.24 -3.07
N ASP A 236 -25.31 -0.01 -2.60
CA ASP A 236 -24.03 -0.56 -2.07
C ASP A 236 -23.40 -1.70 -2.91
N LYS A 237 -23.97 -2.01 -4.08
CA LYS A 237 -23.59 -3.20 -4.89
C LYS A 237 -22.12 -3.23 -5.32
N GLU A 238 -21.60 -2.09 -5.77
CA GLU A 238 -20.25 -2.02 -6.32
C GLU A 238 -19.20 -2.15 -5.23
N ARG A 239 -19.44 -1.59 -4.05
CA ARG A 239 -18.52 -1.70 -2.92
C ARG A 239 -18.43 -3.13 -2.40
N ILE A 240 -19.54 -3.81 -2.21
CA ILE A 240 -19.58 -5.17 -1.67
C ILE A 240 -18.97 -6.16 -2.66
N PHE A 241 -19.27 -5.99 -3.94
CA PHE A 241 -18.65 -6.78 -5.01
C PHE A 241 -17.14 -6.57 -5.09
N HIS A 242 -16.69 -5.33 -4.95
CA HIS A 242 -15.26 -5.00 -4.93
C HIS A 242 -14.52 -5.71 -3.81
N ILE A 243 -15.04 -5.60 -2.59
CA ILE A 243 -14.48 -6.24 -1.39
C ILE A 243 -14.49 -7.77 -1.53
N TYR A 244 -15.57 -8.33 -2.08
CA TYR A 244 -15.67 -9.75 -2.38
C TYR A 244 -14.60 -10.22 -3.36
N LEU A 245 -14.41 -9.49 -4.47
CA LEU A 245 -13.40 -9.80 -5.46
C LEU A 245 -11.99 -9.75 -4.88
N LEU A 246 -11.68 -8.73 -4.08
CA LEU A 246 -10.40 -8.65 -3.37
C LEU A 246 -10.18 -9.86 -2.45
N GLY A 247 -11.22 -10.30 -1.73
CA GLY A 247 -11.15 -11.50 -0.92
C GLY A 247 -10.88 -12.79 -1.71
N ILE A 248 -11.44 -12.92 -2.91
CA ILE A 248 -11.12 -14.03 -3.82
C ILE A 248 -9.65 -13.95 -4.26
N LEU A 249 -9.22 -12.77 -4.68
CA LEU A 249 -7.88 -12.56 -5.21
C LEU A 249 -6.82 -12.80 -4.13
N GLU A 250 -7.01 -12.31 -2.90
CA GLU A 250 -6.10 -12.61 -1.79
C GLU A 250 -6.02 -14.11 -1.47
N GLY A 251 -7.14 -14.83 -1.58
CA GLY A 251 -7.21 -16.26 -1.32
C GLY A 251 -6.55 -17.12 -2.41
N ARG A 252 -6.51 -16.65 -3.66
CA ARG A 252 -6.11 -17.44 -4.83
C ARG A 252 -4.80 -17.00 -5.48
N MET A 253 -4.49 -15.71 -5.42
CA MET A 253 -3.31 -15.13 -6.04
C MET A 253 -2.15 -15.11 -5.05
N ILE A 254 -1.79 -16.26 -4.49
CA ILE A 254 -0.83 -16.37 -3.40
C ILE A 254 0.59 -15.83 -3.71
N PHE A 255 0.93 -15.69 -4.99
CA PHE A 255 2.20 -15.09 -5.47
C PHE A 255 2.07 -13.60 -5.86
N TYR A 256 0.94 -12.98 -5.53
CA TYR A 256 0.64 -11.59 -5.82
C TYR A 256 0.13 -10.87 -4.56
N ASN A 257 0.48 -9.60 -4.46
CA ASN A 257 -0.14 -8.67 -3.52
C ASN A 257 -1.24 -7.91 -4.26
N SER A 258 -2.49 -8.05 -3.82
CA SER A 258 -3.58 -7.23 -4.32
C SER A 258 -3.57 -5.86 -3.66
N LYS A 259 -3.76 -4.80 -4.44
CA LYS A 259 -4.00 -3.43 -4.00
C LYS A 259 -5.30 -2.93 -4.62
N SER A 260 -6.01 -2.09 -3.89
CA SER A 260 -7.24 -1.45 -4.36
C SER A 260 -7.17 0.05 -4.10
N ASN A 261 -7.59 0.88 -5.06
CA ASN A 261 -7.57 2.33 -4.84
C ASN A 261 -8.59 2.83 -3.83
N LYS A 262 -9.55 1.99 -3.40
CA LYS A 262 -10.36 2.32 -2.21
C LYS A 262 -9.52 2.40 -0.93
N GLU A 263 -8.36 1.75 -0.89
CA GLU A 263 -7.45 1.83 0.25
C GLU A 263 -6.58 3.09 0.22
N SER A 264 -6.46 3.76 -0.93
CA SER A 264 -5.60 4.94 -1.15
C SER A 264 -6.35 6.26 -1.44
N GLY A 265 -7.63 6.20 -1.82
CA GLY A 265 -8.51 7.37 -1.98
C GLY A 265 -8.28 8.22 -3.24
N ALA A 266 -9.39 8.73 -3.80
CA ALA A 266 -9.51 9.64 -4.96
C ALA A 266 -9.31 9.03 -6.38
N GLY A 267 -10.27 8.17 -6.75
CA GLY A 267 -10.83 8.03 -8.13
C GLY A 267 -9.94 7.34 -9.16
N ARG A 268 -9.70 6.03 -9.05
CA ARG A 268 -8.75 5.29 -9.91
C ARG A 268 -9.01 3.75 -9.91
N TYR A 269 -8.31 3.01 -10.78
CA TYR A 269 -8.39 1.54 -11.02
C TYR A 269 -8.95 0.73 -9.85
N ASP A 270 -9.82 -0.22 -10.18
CA ASP A 270 -10.42 -1.01 -9.14
C ASP A 270 -9.37 -1.86 -8.44
N ILE A 271 -8.56 -2.64 -9.17
CA ILE A 271 -7.63 -3.61 -8.55
C ILE A 271 -6.30 -3.69 -9.29
N ALA A 272 -5.20 -3.71 -8.55
CA ALA A 272 -3.87 -4.06 -9.05
C ALA A 272 -3.35 -5.33 -8.35
N LEU A 273 -2.80 -6.27 -9.11
CA LEU A 273 -2.07 -7.43 -8.60
C LEU A 273 -0.59 -7.24 -8.90
N ILE A 274 0.18 -7.02 -7.85
CA ILE A 274 1.63 -6.83 -7.92
C ILE A 274 2.29 -8.18 -7.61
N PRO A 275 2.99 -8.80 -8.56
CA PRO A 275 3.66 -10.07 -8.30
C PRO A 275 4.76 -9.90 -7.26
N ILE A 276 4.93 -10.93 -6.44
CA ILE A 276 6.04 -11.00 -5.46
C ILE A 276 7.36 -11.16 -6.22
N ASP A 277 7.40 -12.05 -7.21
CA ASP A 277 8.52 -12.15 -8.17
C ASP A 277 8.30 -11.16 -9.31
N LYS A 278 9.15 -10.13 -9.38
CA LYS A 278 9.04 -9.02 -10.34
C LYS A 278 9.21 -9.44 -11.80
N ASN A 279 9.66 -10.67 -12.07
CA ASN A 279 9.71 -11.24 -13.42
C ASN A 279 8.35 -11.69 -13.95
N ASN A 280 7.36 -11.87 -13.07
CA ASN A 280 6.00 -12.21 -13.48
C ASN A 280 5.24 -10.97 -13.96
N THR A 281 4.20 -11.19 -14.77
CA THR A 281 3.36 -10.14 -15.33
C THR A 281 2.50 -9.49 -14.25
N GLY A 282 2.54 -8.17 -14.12
CA GLY A 282 1.61 -7.43 -13.26
C GLY A 282 0.20 -7.36 -13.85
N VAL A 283 -0.84 -7.23 -13.02
CA VAL A 283 -2.24 -7.15 -13.49
C VAL A 283 -2.92 -5.88 -13.01
N ILE A 284 -3.57 -5.14 -13.91
CA ILE A 284 -4.47 -4.03 -13.53
C ILE A 284 -5.86 -4.36 -14.05
N ILE A 285 -6.86 -4.28 -13.18
CA ILE A 285 -8.25 -4.59 -13.47
C ILE A 285 -9.11 -3.34 -13.24
N GLU A 286 -9.86 -2.95 -14.25
CA GLU A 286 -10.92 -1.93 -14.19
C GLU A 286 -12.27 -2.61 -14.39
N ILE A 287 -13.24 -2.29 -13.54
CA ILE A 287 -14.56 -2.88 -13.49
C ILE A 287 -15.58 -1.76 -13.74
N LYS A 288 -16.41 -1.94 -14.76
CA LYS A 288 -17.53 -1.04 -15.03
C LYS A 288 -18.86 -1.77 -14.98
N LYS A 289 -19.85 -1.10 -14.41
CA LYS A 289 -21.24 -1.52 -14.49
C LYS A 289 -22.00 -0.59 -15.41
N ILE A 290 -22.77 -1.18 -16.32
CA ILE A 290 -23.56 -0.42 -17.30
C ILE A 290 -25.03 -0.84 -17.26
N ASN A 291 -25.93 0.07 -17.62
CA ASN A 291 -27.35 -0.21 -17.78
C ASN A 291 -27.74 0.16 -19.23
N ASN A 292 -28.07 -0.83 -20.06
CA ASN A 292 -28.52 -0.64 -21.44
C ASN A 292 -27.55 0.21 -22.29
N SER A 293 -26.27 -0.13 -22.26
CA SER A 293 -25.19 0.60 -22.96
C SER A 293 -24.40 -0.35 -23.85
N LYS A 294 -23.63 0.18 -24.80
CA LYS A 294 -22.82 -0.67 -25.69
C LYS A 294 -21.60 -1.22 -24.93
N ILE A 295 -21.67 -2.50 -24.55
CA ILE A 295 -20.61 -3.19 -23.79
C ILE A 295 -19.22 -3.00 -24.42
N GLU A 296 -19.10 -3.09 -25.75
CA GLU A 296 -17.80 -2.97 -26.43
C GLU A 296 -17.17 -1.59 -26.25
N GLU A 297 -17.95 -0.51 -26.38
CA GLU A 297 -17.47 0.86 -26.14
C GLU A 297 -17.04 1.03 -24.67
N SER A 298 -17.78 0.43 -23.73
CA SER A 298 -17.45 0.49 -22.30
C SER A 298 -16.16 -0.29 -21.94
N LEU A 299 -15.89 -1.40 -22.63
CA LEU A 299 -14.64 -2.15 -22.49
C LEU A 299 -13.45 -1.31 -22.95
N ASP A 300 -13.57 -0.64 -24.09
CA ASP A 300 -12.54 0.26 -24.63
C ASP A 300 -12.29 1.45 -23.71
N GLU A 301 -13.35 2.08 -23.21
CA GLU A 301 -13.23 3.17 -22.25
C GLU A 301 -12.52 2.74 -20.96
N ALA A 302 -12.80 1.54 -20.45
CA ALA A 302 -12.15 1.03 -19.24
C ALA A 302 -10.65 0.78 -19.47
N LEU A 303 -10.26 0.19 -20.61
CA LEU A 303 -8.84 0.03 -20.95
C LEU A 303 -8.15 1.38 -21.16
N ASN A 304 -8.80 2.33 -21.85
CA ASN A 304 -8.26 3.67 -22.06
C ASN A 304 -8.12 4.43 -20.74
N GLN A 305 -9.06 4.28 -19.81
CA GLN A 305 -8.96 4.86 -18.47
C GLN A 305 -7.71 4.36 -17.73
N ILE A 306 -7.37 3.07 -17.83
CA ILE A 306 -6.13 2.53 -17.24
C ILE A 306 -4.90 3.19 -17.87
N LYS A 307 -4.90 3.35 -19.20
CA LYS A 307 -3.78 3.92 -19.96
C LYS A 307 -3.58 5.41 -19.67
N ASP A 308 -4.64 6.20 -19.78
CA ASP A 308 -4.65 7.66 -19.60
C ASP A 308 -4.20 8.07 -18.20
N LYS A 309 -4.51 7.22 -17.21
CA LYS A 309 -4.10 7.45 -15.82
C LYS A 309 -2.75 6.84 -15.48
N SER A 310 -2.14 6.13 -16.43
CA SER A 310 -0.80 5.56 -16.36
C SER A 310 -0.56 4.71 -15.10
N TYR A 311 -1.54 3.88 -14.74
CA TYR A 311 -1.50 3.06 -13.53
C TYR A 311 -0.33 2.07 -13.51
N PHE A 312 0.15 1.67 -14.69
CA PHE A 312 1.35 0.84 -14.85
C PHE A 312 2.65 1.52 -14.40
N ILE A 313 2.67 2.83 -14.14
CA ILE A 313 3.86 3.51 -13.58
C ILE A 313 4.20 2.96 -12.19
N GLU A 314 3.19 2.65 -11.35
CA GLU A 314 3.44 2.05 -10.04
C GLU A 314 4.16 0.70 -10.19
N MET A 315 3.74 -0.10 -11.18
CA MET A 315 4.40 -1.39 -11.48
C MET A 315 5.82 -1.20 -11.98
N LYS A 316 6.07 -0.19 -12.81
CA LYS A 316 7.41 0.15 -13.27
C LYS A 316 8.34 0.48 -12.09
N ASN A 317 7.87 1.29 -11.16
CA ASN A 317 8.63 1.67 -9.96
C ASN A 317 8.93 0.48 -9.05
N GLU A 318 8.08 -0.55 -9.09
CA GLU A 318 8.25 -1.84 -8.41
C GLU A 318 9.17 -2.82 -9.17
N GLY A 319 9.76 -2.41 -10.30
CA GLY A 319 10.69 -3.22 -11.10
C GLY A 319 10.03 -4.20 -12.08
N ILE A 320 8.73 -4.05 -12.36
CA ILE A 320 7.98 -4.94 -13.26
C ILE A 320 8.10 -4.41 -14.70
N THR A 321 8.33 -5.32 -15.64
CA THR A 321 8.59 -4.99 -17.06
C THR A 321 7.41 -5.28 -17.99
N GLU A 322 6.41 -6.03 -17.52
CA GLU A 322 5.22 -6.38 -18.29
C GLU A 322 3.97 -6.31 -17.41
N CYS A 323 2.89 -5.75 -17.93
CA CYS A 323 1.59 -5.73 -17.29
C CYS A 323 0.49 -6.13 -18.28
N VAL A 324 -0.46 -6.94 -17.83
CA VAL A 324 -1.74 -7.13 -18.50
C VAL A 324 -2.79 -6.20 -17.87
N ILE A 325 -3.40 -5.37 -18.69
CA ILE A 325 -4.53 -4.53 -18.30
C ILE A 325 -5.82 -5.21 -18.72
N ILE A 326 -6.82 -5.19 -17.84
CA ILE A 326 -8.05 -5.95 -17.98
C ILE A 326 -9.24 -5.04 -17.71
N ALA A 327 -10.16 -4.97 -18.66
CA ALA A 327 -11.48 -4.38 -18.48
C ALA A 327 -12.49 -5.50 -18.22
N VAL A 328 -13.32 -5.33 -17.18
CA VAL A 328 -14.46 -6.18 -16.86
C VAL A 328 -15.72 -5.33 -16.88
N VAL A 329 -16.66 -5.61 -17.79
CA VAL A 329 -17.90 -4.85 -17.92
C VAL A 329 -19.09 -5.74 -17.63
N PHE A 330 -19.96 -5.31 -16.72
CA PHE A 330 -21.20 -6.00 -16.36
C PHE A 330 -22.43 -5.29 -16.93
N GLU A 331 -23.21 -5.99 -17.74
CA GLU A 331 -24.58 -5.63 -18.14
C GLU A 331 -25.56 -6.70 -17.63
N GLY A 332 -26.32 -6.38 -16.58
CA GLY A 332 -27.10 -7.41 -15.89
C GLY A 332 -26.21 -8.59 -15.51
N MET A 333 -26.65 -9.82 -15.79
CA MET A 333 -25.93 -11.07 -15.47
C MET A 333 -24.73 -11.39 -16.38
N ILE A 334 -24.50 -10.60 -17.42
CA ILE A 334 -23.47 -10.88 -18.42
C ILE A 334 -22.24 -10.03 -18.11
N GLY A 335 -21.16 -10.72 -17.72
CA GLY A 335 -19.82 -10.13 -17.61
C GLY A 335 -19.04 -10.35 -18.90
N LYS A 336 -18.63 -9.27 -19.57
CA LYS A 336 -17.65 -9.33 -20.67
C LYS A 336 -16.30 -8.82 -20.21
N THR A 337 -15.25 -9.32 -20.85
CA THR A 337 -13.88 -8.93 -20.55
C THR A 337 -13.11 -8.59 -21.82
N LYS A 338 -12.16 -7.68 -21.68
CA LYS A 338 -11.16 -7.34 -22.71
C LYS A 338 -9.82 -7.13 -22.02
N HIS A 339 -8.72 -7.52 -22.65
CA HIS A 339 -7.39 -7.31 -22.10
C HIS A 339 -6.40 -6.85 -23.15
N GLU A 340 -5.35 -6.18 -22.69
CA GLU A 340 -4.19 -5.79 -23.49
C GLU A 340 -2.90 -5.96 -22.68
N ILE A 341 -1.79 -6.23 -23.36
CA ILE A 341 -0.47 -6.36 -22.73
C ILE A 341 0.30 -5.07 -22.97
N ILE A 342 0.92 -4.54 -21.91
CA ILE A 342 1.76 -3.36 -21.92
C ILE A 342 3.17 -3.77 -21.47
N SER A 343 4.16 -3.50 -22.31
CA SER A 343 5.57 -3.53 -21.90
C SER A 343 5.94 -2.17 -21.29
N ILE A 344 6.59 -2.16 -20.12
CA ILE A 344 6.78 -0.97 -19.28
C ILE A 344 8.25 -0.63 -19.06
#